data_AF-A0A970JK61-F1
#
_entry.id   AF-A0A970JK61-F1
#
_cell.length_a   1.000
_cell.length_b   1.000
_cell.length_c   1.000
_cell.angle_alpha   90.00
_cell.angle_beta   90.00
_cell.angle_gamma   90.00
#
_symmetry.space_group_name_H-M   'P 1'
#
loop_
_entity.id
_entity.type
_entity.pdbx_description
1 polymer ?
#
loop_
_entity_poly.entity_id
_entity_poly.type
_entity_poly.pdbx_seq_one_letter_code
_entity_poly.pdbx_strand_id
1 'polypeptide(L)'
;AAFDVAPGTVGSKINNIPVYHIDTLESFVGSDPPELAVLTVPSADTVEMASRLEKLGIKGIWNFTNRDLRPEDVSLKVENVHFDDSLMTLCYMIHET
;
A
#
# COMPACT_ATOMS: atom_id res chain seq x y z
N ALA A 1 -3.74 10.17 -5.95
CA ALA A 1 -2.36 10.33 -6.46
C ALA A 1 -1.63 9.01 -6.29
N ALA A 2 -0.61 8.74 -7.11
CA ALA A 2 0.28 7.59 -6.93
C ALA A 2 1.70 8.09 -6.61
N PHE A 3 2.50 7.25 -5.98
CA PHE A 3 3.88 7.55 -5.58
C PHE A 3 4.80 6.39 -5.92
N ASP A 4 5.98 6.70 -6.43
CA ASP A 4 7.00 5.71 -6.81
C ASP A 4 8.40 6.31 -6.65
N VAL A 5 9.43 5.47 -6.71
CA VAL A 5 10.85 5.85 -6.81
C VAL A 5 11.41 5.64 -8.21
N ALA A 6 10.75 4.84 -9.04
CA ALA A 6 11.23 4.46 -10.36
C ALA A 6 11.29 5.68 -11.30
N PRO A 7 12.47 6.06 -11.81
CA PRO A 7 12.62 7.25 -12.67
C PRO A 7 11.80 7.21 -13.96
N GLY A 8 11.45 6.01 -14.45
CA GLY A 8 10.60 5.84 -15.63
C GLY A 8 9.10 5.99 -15.37
N THR A 9 8.68 5.95 -14.11
CA THR A 9 7.27 6.04 -13.70
C THR A 9 6.96 7.42 -13.11
N VAL A 10 7.89 7.98 -12.34
CA VAL A 10 7.74 9.29 -11.70
C VAL A 10 7.58 10.40 -12.75
N GLY A 11 6.60 11.28 -12.53
CA GLY A 11 6.24 12.35 -13.47
C GLY A 11 5.29 11.90 -14.59
N SER A 12 5.00 10.61 -14.71
CA SER A 12 4.00 10.09 -15.64
C SER A 12 2.57 10.20 -15.09
N LYS A 13 1.61 9.72 -15.88
CA LYS A 13 0.22 9.53 -15.45
C LYS A 13 -0.25 8.13 -15.80
N ILE A 14 -0.93 7.47 -14.87
CA ILE A 14 -1.58 6.17 -15.07
C ILE A 14 -3.08 6.40 -14.94
N ASN A 15 -3.86 6.15 -16.00
CA ASN A 15 -5.31 6.42 -16.01
C ASN A 15 -5.66 7.85 -15.53
N ASN A 16 -4.89 8.83 -15.99
CA ASN A 16 -4.99 10.25 -15.61
C ASN A 16 -4.64 10.56 -14.12
N ILE A 17 -4.19 9.58 -13.35
CA ILE A 17 -3.67 9.77 -11.99
C ILE A 17 -2.18 10.13 -12.09
N PRO A 18 -1.74 11.28 -11.57
CA PRO A 18 -0.33 11.65 -11.55
C PRO A 18 0.47 10.75 -10.61
N VAL A 19 1.67 10.37 -11.07
CA VAL A 19 2.67 9.63 -10.28
C VAL A 19 3.74 10.61 -9.81
N TYR A 20 3.86 10.78 -8.50
CA TYR A 20 4.87 11.64 -7.88
C TYR A 20 6.04 10.82 -7.35
N HIS A 21 7.17 11.49 -7.11
CA HIS A 21 8.26 10.87 -6.36
C HIS A 21 7.85 10.71 -4.91
N ILE A 22 8.21 9.60 -4.27
CA ILE A 22 7.84 9.32 -2.87
C ILE A 22 8.33 10.40 -1.88
N ASP A 23 9.41 11.10 -2.19
CA ASP A 23 9.94 12.20 -1.36
C ASP A 23 9.00 13.42 -1.28
N THR A 24 8.03 13.51 -2.19
CA THR A 24 7.04 14.60 -2.21
C THR A 24 5.78 14.28 -1.40
N LEU A 25 5.71 13.09 -0.79
CA LEU A 25 4.53 12.59 -0.08
C LEU A 25 4.06 13.53 1.03
N GLU A 26 4.95 13.99 1.91
CA GLU A 26 4.64 14.90 3.01
C GLU A 26 4.04 16.21 2.49
N SER A 27 4.64 16.76 1.43
CA SER A 27 4.16 17.99 0.81
C SER A 27 2.80 17.81 0.13
N PHE A 28 2.55 16.63 -0.46
CA PHE A 28 1.27 16.31 -1.09
C PHE A 28 0.15 16.17 -0.06
N VAL A 29 0.38 15.49 1.05
CA VAL A 29 -0.63 15.26 2.09
C VAL A 29 -1.07 16.58 2.72
N GLY A 30 -0.15 17.53 2.92
CA GLY A 30 -0.48 18.89 3.33
C GLY A 30 -1.34 18.95 4.59
N SER A 31 -2.40 19.77 4.56
CA SER A 31 -3.32 19.97 5.69
C SER A 31 -4.57 19.09 5.65
N ASP A 32 -4.83 18.38 4.54
CA ASP A 32 -6.02 17.56 4.34
C ASP A 32 -5.60 16.17 3.85
N PRO A 33 -5.19 15.28 4.79
CA PRO A 33 -4.66 13.98 4.44
C PRO A 33 -5.75 13.07 3.84
N PRO A 34 -5.43 12.28 2.80
CA PRO A 34 -6.29 11.19 2.39
C PRO A 34 -6.59 10.24 3.55
N GLU A 35 -7.80 9.68 3.60
CA GLU A 35 -8.14 8.77 4.70
C GLU A 35 -7.54 7.37 4.54
N LEU A 36 -7.35 6.92 3.30
CA LEU A 36 -6.90 5.58 2.95
C LEU A 36 -5.68 5.61 2.03
N ALA A 37 -4.70 4.76 2.32
CA ALA A 37 -3.57 4.48 1.44
C ALA A 37 -3.58 3.02 0.99
N VAL A 38 -3.08 2.76 -0.22
CA VAL A 38 -2.88 1.41 -0.75
C VAL A 38 -1.38 1.15 -0.84
N LEU A 39 -0.89 0.10 -0.17
CA LEU A 39 0.53 -0.28 -0.20
C LEU A 39 0.78 -1.42 -1.19
N THR A 40 1.65 -1.16 -2.16
CA THR A 40 2.08 -2.10 -3.22
C THR A 40 3.60 -2.05 -3.39
N VAL A 41 4.32 -1.83 -2.29
CA VAL A 41 5.79 -1.71 -2.23
C VAL A 41 6.44 -3.08 -1.97
N PRO A 42 7.77 -3.22 -2.17
CA PRO A 42 8.48 -4.42 -1.73
C PRO A 42 8.27 -4.69 -0.22
N SER A 43 8.22 -5.98 0.15
CA SER A 43 7.96 -6.40 1.54
C SER A 43 8.92 -5.82 2.59
N ALA A 44 10.14 -5.49 2.18
CA ALA A 44 11.14 -4.86 3.05
C ALA A 44 10.72 -3.45 3.50
N ASP A 45 10.00 -2.73 2.65
CA ASP A 45 9.67 -1.31 2.84
C ASP A 45 8.28 -1.13 3.49
N THR A 46 7.48 -2.20 3.59
CA THR A 46 6.07 -2.14 4.04
C THR A 46 5.92 -1.43 5.39
N VAL A 47 6.73 -1.78 6.40
CA VAL A 47 6.60 -1.19 7.75
C VAL A 47 7.08 0.24 7.82
N GLU A 48 8.17 0.56 7.12
CA GLU A 48 8.64 1.94 7.08
C GLU A 48 7.58 2.85 6.44
N MET A 49 6.98 2.40 5.32
CA MET A 49 5.94 3.18 4.65
C MET A 49 4.65 3.25 5.46
N ALA A 50 4.24 2.17 6.14
CA ALA A 50 3.09 2.21 7.03
C ALA A 50 3.28 3.23 8.17
N SER A 51 4.46 3.23 8.81
CA SER A 51 4.79 4.19 9.87
C SER A 51 4.84 5.62 9.35
N ARG A 52 5.34 5.83 8.13
CA ARG A 52 5.36 7.15 7.49
C ARG A 52 3.95 7.67 7.22
N LEU A 53 3.08 6.82 6.68
CA LEU A 53 1.67 7.16 6.41
C LEU A 53 0.88 7.45 7.70
N GLU A 54 1.15 6.70 8.77
CA GLU A 54 0.55 6.95 10.09
C GLU A 54 0.90 8.32 10.64
N LYS A 55 2.17 8.73 10.56
CA LYS A 55 2.63 10.07 10.98
C LYS A 55 1.98 11.19 10.17
N LEU A 56 1.58 10.89 8.94
CA LEU A 56 0.90 11.80 8.03
C LEU A 56 -0.61 11.87 8.25
N GLY A 57 -1.15 11.13 9.22
CA GLY A 57 -2.57 11.18 9.57
C GLY A 57 -3.49 10.39 8.64
N ILE A 58 -2.93 9.51 7.80
CA ILE A 58 -3.71 8.50 7.08
C ILE A 58 -4.43 7.64 8.12
N LYS A 59 -5.70 7.30 7.90
CA LYS A 59 -6.52 6.58 8.89
C LYS A 59 -6.51 5.06 8.69
N GLY A 60 -6.27 4.61 7.46
CA GLY A 60 -6.23 3.20 7.13
C GLY A 60 -5.31 2.85 5.97
N ILE A 61 -4.87 1.59 5.97
CA ILE A 61 -4.03 1.02 4.91
C ILE A 61 -4.71 -0.21 4.34
N TRP A 62 -4.77 -0.29 3.02
CA TRP A 62 -5.05 -1.52 2.30
C TRP A 62 -3.73 -2.09 1.78
N ASN A 63 -3.25 -3.16 2.41
CA ASN A 63 -1.91 -3.70 2.20
C ASN A 63 -1.96 -4.88 1.22
N PHE A 64 -1.32 -4.72 0.06
CA PHE A 64 -1.15 -5.76 -0.96
C PHE A 64 0.28 -6.30 -1.00
N THR A 65 1.13 -5.95 -0.03
CA THR A 65 2.48 -6.47 0.04
C THR A 65 2.49 -7.89 0.61
N ASN A 66 3.51 -8.68 0.31
CA ASN A 66 3.68 -10.03 0.87
C ASN A 66 4.17 -10.03 2.33
N ARG A 67 3.92 -8.94 3.07
CA ARG A 67 4.27 -8.83 4.49
C ARG A 67 3.09 -8.24 5.23
N ASP A 68 2.61 -8.96 6.23
CA ASP A 68 1.58 -8.46 7.11
C ASP A 68 2.08 -7.31 7.96
N LEU A 69 1.28 -6.25 7.98
CA LEU A 69 1.35 -5.23 9.00
C LEU A 69 0.52 -5.69 10.19
N ARG A 70 1.18 -5.86 11.32
CA ARG A 70 0.57 -6.28 12.57
C ARG A 70 0.39 -5.06 13.49
N PRO A 71 -0.46 -5.14 14.53
CA PRO A 71 -0.63 -4.05 15.49
C PRO A 71 0.66 -3.60 16.20
N GLU A 72 1.68 -4.46 16.22
CA GLU A 72 3.03 -4.17 16.73
C GLU A 72 3.83 -3.24 15.81
N ASP A 73 3.54 -3.27 14.50
CA ASP A 73 4.25 -2.53 13.47
C ASP A 73 3.67 -1.11 13.29
N VAL A 74 2.35 -0.96 13.44
CA VAL A 74 1.59 0.27 13.16
C VAL A 74 0.23 0.23 13.89
N SER A 75 -0.24 1.37 14.39
CA SER A 75 -1.52 1.49 15.13
C SER A 75 -2.75 1.77 14.24
N LEU A 76 -2.53 2.09 12.96
CA LEU A 76 -3.59 2.28 11.96
C LEU A 76 -4.45 1.03 11.75
N LYS A 77 -5.64 1.24 11.21
CA LYS A 77 -6.46 0.13 10.70
C LYS A 77 -5.84 -0.38 9.41
N VAL A 78 -5.54 -1.68 9.36
CA VAL A 78 -4.95 -2.32 8.20
C VAL A 78 -5.79 -3.50 7.76
N GLU A 79 -6.02 -3.60 6.46
CA GLU A 79 -6.51 -4.81 5.80
C GLU A 79 -5.37 -5.41 4.97
N ASN A 80 -4.89 -6.60 5.34
CA ASN A 80 -3.86 -7.33 4.59
C ASN A 80 -4.53 -8.25 3.55
N VAL A 81 -4.08 -8.17 2.29
CA VAL A 81 -4.66 -8.94 1.18
C VAL A 81 -3.76 -10.12 0.82
N HIS A 82 -4.34 -11.31 0.87
CA HIS A 82 -3.68 -12.58 0.56
C HIS A 82 -4.29 -13.24 -0.68
N PHE A 83 -3.63 -13.08 -1.83
CA PHE A 83 -4.08 -13.70 -3.08
C PHE A 83 -3.84 -15.21 -3.10
N ASP A 84 -2.80 -15.67 -2.39
CA ASP A 84 -2.44 -17.06 -2.24
C ASP A 84 -3.52 -17.85 -1.50
N ASP A 85 -4.13 -17.31 -0.45
CA ASP A 85 -5.28 -17.95 0.22
C ASP A 85 -6.45 -18.17 -0.73
N SER A 86 -6.77 -17.14 -1.53
CA SER A 86 -7.84 -17.21 -2.53
C SER A 86 -7.52 -18.24 -3.62
N LEU A 87 -6.26 -18.29 -4.08
CA LEU A 87 -5.81 -19.24 -5.09
C LEU A 87 -5.78 -20.68 -4.54
N MET A 88 -5.34 -20.87 -3.31
CA MET A 88 -5.31 -22.18 -2.65
C MET A 88 -6.72 -22.73 -2.44
N THR A 89 -7.66 -21.87 -2.04
CA THR A 89 -9.09 -22.22 -1.96
C THR A 89 -9.61 -22.68 -3.32
N LEU A 90 -9.28 -21.97 -4.39
CA LEU A 90 -9.64 -22.38 -5.75
C LEU A 90 -9.00 -23.72 -6.16
N CYS A 91 -7.71 -23.92 -5.89
CA CYS A 91 -7.01 -25.16 -6.17
C CYS A 91 -7.65 -26.37 -5.48
N TYR A 92 -8.09 -26.19 -4.24
CA TYR A 92 -8.81 -27.22 -3.48
C TYR A 92 -10.15 -27.56 -4.12
N MET A 93 -10.97 -26.55 -4.45
CA MET A 93 -12.26 -26.75 -5.10
C MET A 93 -12.16 -27.49 -6.45
N ILE A 94 -11.07 -27.29 -7.20
CA ILE A 94 -10.82 -27.99 -8.47
C ILE A 94 -10.32 -29.43 -8.25
N HIS A 95 -9.61 -29.73 -7.17
CA HIS A 95 -9.11 -31.08 -6.89
C HIS A 95 -10.12 -31.99 -6.19
N GLU A 96 -11.14 -31.44 -5.53
CA GLU A 96 -12.25 -32.22 -4.96
C GLU A 96 -13.32 -32.66 -5.98
N THR A 97 -13.18 -32.26 -7.24
CA THR A 97 -13.94 -32.81 -8.39
C THR A 97 -13.22 -33.96 -9.07
#